data_AF-A0A9E4F0H5-F1
#
_entry.id   AF-A0A9E4F0H5-F1
#
_cell.length_a   1.000
_cell.length_b   1.000
_cell.length_c   1.000
_cell.angle_alpha   90.00
_cell.angle_beta   90.00
_cell.angle_gamma   90.00
#
_symmetry.space_group_name_H-M   'P 1'
#
loop_
_entity.id
_entity.type
_entity.pdbx_description
1 polymer ?
#
loop_
_entity_poly.entity_id
_entity_poly.type
_entity_poly.pdbx_seq_one_letter_code
_entity_poly.pdbx_strand_id
1 'polypeptide(L)'
;GLKLHFNVNTQRVEKRGDEIFLEADTPSGKREWACDQLLIATGRSPNVGGMDLEKAGVKYSPRGVETDEYLQTANPRIFAAGDIRGQYLFTHMAEYEAGVALRNMLFSAPFGISLPFLKKKTNYDA
;
A
#
# COMPACT_ATOMS: atom_id res chain seq x y z
N GLY A 1 25.11 0.48 -21.06
CA GLY A 1 23.66 0.76 -21.15
C GLY A 1 22.88 -0.14 -20.22
N LEU A 2 21.58 0.11 -20.02
CA LEU A 2 20.70 -0.68 -19.17
C LEU A 2 20.27 -1.98 -19.88
N LYS A 3 20.39 -3.13 -19.22
CA LYS A 3 19.87 -4.41 -19.71
C LYS A 3 18.55 -4.71 -19.01
N LEU A 4 17.48 -4.87 -19.79
CA LEU A 4 16.16 -5.21 -19.28
C LEU A 4 15.84 -6.66 -19.62
N HIS A 5 15.47 -7.43 -18.60
CA HIS A 5 15.02 -8.82 -18.76
C HIS A 5 13.55 -8.90 -18.36
N PHE A 6 12.67 -9.07 -19.36
CA PHE A 6 11.23 -9.21 -19.16
C PHE A 6 10.83 -10.68 -19.07
N ASN A 7 9.65 -10.95 -18.49
CA ASN A 7 9.13 -12.31 -18.30
C ASN A 7 10.08 -13.23 -17.51
N VAL A 8 10.75 -12.66 -16.50
CA VAL A 8 11.65 -13.39 -15.61
C VAL A 8 10.93 -13.66 -14.29
N ASN A 9 10.75 -14.94 -13.95
CA ASN A 9 10.20 -15.34 -12.67
C ASN A 9 11.33 -15.78 -11.73
N THR A 10 11.70 -14.93 -10.78
CA THR A 10 12.81 -15.20 -9.85
C THR A 10 12.44 -16.34 -8.91
N GLN A 11 13.26 -17.39 -8.87
CA GLN A 11 13.03 -18.59 -8.06
C GLN A 11 13.87 -18.60 -6.79
N ARG A 12 15.12 -18.16 -6.89
CA ARG A 12 16.07 -18.20 -5.76
C ARG A 12 17.08 -17.08 -5.85
N VAL A 13 17.41 -16.52 -4.70
CA VAL A 13 18.55 -15.63 -4.53
C VAL A 13 19.45 -16.24 -3.46
N GLU A 14 20.75 -16.32 -3.75
CA GLU A 14 21.74 -16.88 -2.85
C GLU A 14 23.03 -16.06 -2.89
N LYS A 15 23.60 -15.77 -1.71
CA LYS A 15 24.94 -15.19 -1.62
C LYS A 15 25.98 -16.31 -1.57
N ARG A 16 26.92 -16.32 -2.52
CA ARG A 16 28.01 -17.30 -2.62
C ARG A 16 29.34 -16.53 -2.58
N GLY A 17 30.02 -16.56 -1.44
CA GLY A 17 31.19 -15.70 -1.22
C GLY A 17 30.80 -14.22 -1.21
N ASP A 18 31.45 -13.41 -2.05
CA ASP A 18 31.17 -11.98 -2.17
C ASP A 18 30.12 -11.63 -3.24
N GLU A 19 29.70 -12.61 -4.05
CA GLU A 19 28.72 -12.41 -5.12
C GLU A 19 27.32 -12.92 -4.75
N ILE A 20 26.30 -12.32 -5.35
CA ILE A 20 24.90 -12.70 -5.25
C ILE A 20 24.47 -13.35 -6.57
N PHE A 21 23.92 -14.56 -6.47
CA PHE A 21 23.39 -15.33 -7.58
C PHE A 21 21.86 -15.30 -7.55
N LEU A 22 21.26 -14.99 -8.69
CA LEU A 22 19.81 -14.99 -8.90
C LEU A 22 19.47 -16.05 -9.94
N GLU A 23 18.72 -17.07 -9.51
CA GLU A 23 18.15 -18.09 -10.38
C GLU A 23 16.71 -17.72 -10.74
N ALA A 24 16.35 -17.84 -12.01
CA ALA A 24 15.01 -17.57 -12.48
C ALA A 24 14.60 -18.47 -13.66
N ASP A 25 13.29 -18.65 -13.81
CA ASP A 25 12.72 -19.18 -15.04
C ASP A 25 12.51 -18.06 -16.05
N THR A 26 12.87 -18.33 -17.30
CA THR A 26 12.70 -17.42 -18.43
C THR A 26 12.02 -18.16 -19.59
N PRO A 27 11.53 -17.46 -20.64
CA PRO A 27 10.94 -18.13 -21.81
C PRO A 27 11.90 -19.09 -22.52
N SER A 28 13.22 -18.90 -22.37
CA SER A 28 14.27 -19.77 -22.93
C SER A 28 14.73 -20.87 -21.97
N GLY A 29 14.05 -21.06 -20.83
CA GLY A 29 14.42 -22.00 -19.78
C GLY A 29 15.06 -21.33 -18.56
N LYS A 30 15.65 -22.14 -17.69
CA LYS A 30 16.30 -21.68 -16.46
C LYS A 30 17.53 -20.84 -16.76
N ARG A 31 17.72 -19.76 -16.00
CA ARG A 31 18.87 -18.86 -16.12
C ARG A 31 19.38 -18.44 -14.74
N GLU A 32 20.67 -18.17 -14.68
CA GLU A 32 21.33 -17.63 -13.49
C GLU A 32 22.09 -16.34 -13.87
N TRP A 33 22.05 -15.35 -12.98
CA TRP A 33 22.88 -14.14 -13.07
C TRP A 33 23.65 -13.95 -11.77
N ALA A 34 24.91 -13.50 -11.89
CA ALA A 34 25.74 -13.06 -10.77
C ALA A 34 25.80 -11.52 -10.72
N CYS A 35 25.84 -10.97 -9.51
CA CYS A 35 26.01 -9.54 -9.27
C CYS A 35 26.63 -9.27 -7.88
N ASP A 36 27.30 -8.12 -7.73
CA ASP A 36 27.87 -7.71 -6.44
C ASP A 36 26.81 -7.21 -5.45
N GLN A 37 25.73 -6.64 -5.98
CA GLN A 37 24.67 -5.98 -5.20
C GLN A 37 23.31 -6.25 -5.83
N LEU A 38 22.30 -6.45 -4.97
CA LEU A 38 20.92 -6.70 -5.36
C LEU A 38 19.99 -5.68 -4.71
N LEU A 39 19.22 -4.95 -5.54
CA LEU A 39 18.12 -4.10 -5.09
C LEU A 39 16.79 -4.81 -5.31
N ILE A 40 16.04 -5.04 -4.23
CA ILE A 40 14.69 -5.60 -4.30
C ILE A 40 13.70 -4.44 -4.39
N ALA A 41 13.11 -4.25 -5.57
CA ALA A 41 12.14 -3.19 -5.86
C ALA A 41 10.82 -3.77 -6.41
N THR A 42 10.36 -4.89 -5.83
CA THR A 42 9.18 -5.65 -6.32
C THR A 42 7.84 -5.04 -5.92
N GLY A 43 7.83 -4.01 -5.07
CA GLY A 43 6.62 -3.32 -4.63
C GLY A 43 6.73 -2.87 -3.17
N ARG A 44 5.59 -2.46 -2.62
CA ARG A 44 5.45 -2.01 -1.22
C ARG A 44 4.26 -2.73 -0.59
N SER A 45 4.33 -2.98 0.72
CA SER A 45 3.22 -3.55 1.49
C SER A 45 2.77 -2.55 2.55
N PRO A 46 1.46 -2.49 2.87
CA PRO A 46 0.94 -1.67 3.96
C PRO A 46 1.58 -2.04 5.30
N ASN A 47 2.03 -1.03 6.05
CA ASN A 47 2.62 -1.25 7.38
C ASN A 47 1.51 -1.37 8.43
N VAL A 48 1.02 -2.59 8.66
CA VAL A 48 -0.04 -2.92 9.63
C VAL A 48 0.43 -3.83 10.77
N GLY A 49 1.69 -4.28 10.72
CA GLY A 49 2.26 -5.19 11.70
C GLY A 49 2.39 -4.55 13.09
N GLY A 50 2.03 -5.30 14.14
CA GLY A 50 2.17 -4.85 15.53
C GLY A 50 1.18 -3.76 15.98
N MET A 51 0.18 -3.42 15.16
CA MET A 51 -0.80 -2.37 15.46
C MET A 51 -2.05 -2.87 16.19
N ASP A 52 -2.21 -4.19 16.38
CA ASP A 52 -3.39 -4.79 17.04
C ASP A 52 -4.75 -4.33 16.43
N LEU A 53 -4.79 -4.12 15.11
CA LEU A 53 -5.95 -3.57 14.39
C LEU A 53 -7.24 -4.36 14.64
N GLU A 54 -7.15 -5.69 14.78
CA GLU A 54 -8.29 -6.53 15.10
C GLU A 54 -8.91 -6.19 16.47
N LYS A 55 -8.08 -5.93 17.49
CA LYS A 55 -8.56 -5.50 18.82
C LYS A 55 -9.25 -4.15 18.76
N ALA A 56 -8.84 -3.31 17.82
CA ALA A 56 -9.45 -2.02 17.54
C ALA A 56 -10.70 -2.12 16.63
N GLY A 57 -11.12 -3.32 16.20
CA GLY A 57 -12.26 -3.50 15.31
C GLY A 57 -12.04 -2.97 13.90
N VAL A 58 -10.78 -2.88 13.46
CA VAL A 58 -10.39 -2.41 12.12
C VAL A 58 -10.18 -3.61 11.21
N LYS A 59 -10.87 -3.63 10.07
CA LYS A 59 -10.69 -4.64 9.03
C LYS A 59 -9.51 -4.28 8.13
N TYR A 60 -8.67 -5.24 7.82
CA TYR A 60 -7.54 -5.07 6.91
C TYR A 60 -7.19 -6.40 6.23
N SER A 61 -6.46 -6.30 5.12
CA SER A 61 -5.95 -7.43 4.35
C SER A 61 -4.49 -7.16 3.96
N PRO A 62 -3.80 -8.10 3.27
CA PRO A 62 -2.47 -7.81 2.69
C PRO A 62 -2.46 -6.63 1.71
N ARG A 63 -3.64 -6.23 1.19
CA ARG A 63 -3.79 -5.06 0.32
C ARG A 63 -3.95 -3.75 1.09
N GLY A 64 -4.23 -3.78 2.39
CA GLY A 64 -4.35 -2.58 3.23
C GLY A 64 -5.56 -2.58 4.16
N VAL A 65 -5.72 -1.48 4.89
CA VAL A 65 -6.88 -1.21 5.74
C VAL A 65 -8.10 -0.90 4.88
N GLU A 66 -9.20 -1.59 5.17
CA GLU A 66 -10.47 -1.35 4.49
C GLU A 66 -11.15 -0.10 5.03
N THR A 67 -11.58 0.77 4.13
CA THR A 67 -12.39 1.93 4.44
C THR A 67 -13.57 2.04 3.49
N ASP A 68 -14.59 2.78 3.91
CA ASP A 68 -15.60 3.30 3.00
C ASP A 68 -15.05 4.46 2.13
N GLU A 69 -15.94 5.03 1.32
CA GLU A 69 -15.70 6.21 0.46
C GLU A 69 -15.43 7.51 1.24
N TYR A 70 -15.61 7.50 2.57
CA TYR A 70 -15.32 8.62 3.48
C TYR A 70 -14.04 8.39 4.29
N LEU A 71 -13.25 7.35 3.94
CA LEU A 71 -12.01 6.96 4.62
C LEU A 71 -12.22 6.41 6.04
N GLN A 72 -13.46 6.09 6.41
CA GLN A 72 -13.81 5.53 7.71
C GLN A 72 -13.65 4.00 7.68
N THR A 73 -13.03 3.43 8.71
CA THR A 73 -12.89 1.97 8.83
C THR A 73 -14.17 1.33 9.37
N ALA A 74 -14.18 0.00 9.53
CA ALA A 74 -15.26 -0.71 10.22
C ALA A 74 -15.48 -0.23 11.68
N ASN A 75 -14.45 0.35 12.32
CA ASN A 75 -14.62 1.07 13.57
C ASN A 75 -14.92 2.56 13.26
N PRO A 76 -16.08 3.09 13.67
CA PRO A 76 -16.48 4.46 13.33
C PRO A 76 -15.59 5.55 13.94
N ARG A 77 -14.72 5.21 14.91
CA ARG A 77 -13.77 6.14 15.52
C ARG A 77 -12.40 6.15 14.85
N ILE A 78 -12.18 5.27 13.86
CA ILE A 78 -10.88 5.09 13.22
C ILE A 78 -11.04 5.30 11.72
N PHE A 79 -10.12 6.07 11.16
CA PHE A 79 -10.01 6.34 9.73
C PHE A 79 -8.62 5.93 9.26
N ALA A 80 -8.48 5.69 7.97
CA ALA A 80 -7.20 5.39 7.35
C ALA A 80 -7.03 6.21 6.07
N ALA A 81 -5.81 6.66 5.80
CA ALA A 81 -5.47 7.48 4.63
C ALA A 81 -4.03 7.18 4.19
N GLY A 82 -3.77 7.37 2.89
CA GLY A 82 -2.51 7.11 2.23
C GLY A 82 -2.22 5.62 2.04
N ASP A 83 -0.92 5.32 1.94
CA ASP A 83 -0.40 4.01 1.53
C ASP A 83 -0.91 2.82 2.36
N ILE A 84 -1.36 3.05 3.60
CA ILE A 84 -1.92 1.99 4.46
C ILE A 84 -3.23 1.40 3.90
N ARG A 85 -3.95 2.14 3.05
CA ARG A 85 -5.14 1.64 2.31
C ARG A 85 -4.76 0.81 1.08
N GLY A 86 -3.53 0.97 0.58
CA GLY A 86 -2.99 0.30 -0.60
C GLY A 86 -3.70 0.61 -1.93
N GLN A 87 -4.58 1.60 -1.99
CA GLN A 87 -5.24 2.03 -3.23
C GLN A 87 -4.32 2.92 -4.08
N TYR A 88 -3.73 3.95 -3.47
CA TYR A 88 -2.87 4.92 -4.13
C TYR A 88 -1.56 5.08 -3.36
N LEU A 89 -0.43 4.78 -4.02
CA LEU A 89 0.90 4.84 -3.41
C LEU A 89 1.65 6.12 -3.80
N PHE A 90 0.95 7.25 -3.74
CA PHE A 90 1.48 8.56 -4.14
C PHE A 90 1.31 9.58 -3.03
N THR A 91 2.33 10.42 -2.81
CA THR A 91 2.33 11.43 -1.75
C THR A 91 1.16 12.41 -1.86
N HIS A 92 0.85 12.91 -3.06
CA HIS A 92 -0.26 13.84 -3.27
C HIS A 92 -1.63 13.21 -2.97
N MET A 93 -1.76 11.89 -3.16
CA MET A 93 -2.97 11.15 -2.80
C MET A 93 -3.09 10.99 -1.29
N ALA A 94 -1.99 10.69 -0.60
CA ALA A 94 -1.98 10.64 0.86
C ALA A 94 -2.37 12.00 1.49
N GLU A 95 -1.86 13.12 0.95
CA GLU A 95 -2.23 14.47 1.39
C GLU A 95 -3.71 14.79 1.15
N TYR A 96 -4.21 14.46 -0.04
CA TYR A 96 -5.62 14.64 -0.37
C TYR A 96 -6.53 13.83 0.57
N GLU A 97 -6.20 12.56 0.77
CA GLU A 97 -6.94 11.67 1.67
C GLU A 97 -6.88 12.14 3.12
N ALA A 98 -5.74 12.64 3.60
CA ALA A 98 -5.62 13.20 4.94
C ALA A 98 -6.59 14.38 5.15
N GLY A 99 -6.71 15.27 4.15
CA GLY A 99 -7.67 16.38 4.19
C GLY A 99 -9.13 15.91 4.22
N VAL A 100 -9.47 14.87 3.45
CA VAL A 100 -10.80 14.26 3.45
C VAL A 100 -11.10 13.56 4.79
N ALA A 101 -10.16 12.76 5.29
CA ALA A 101 -10.30 12.03 6.55
C ALA A 101 -10.48 13.00 7.73
N LEU A 102 -9.70 14.08 7.80
CA LEU A 102 -9.84 15.10 8.86
C LEU A 102 -11.22 15.78 8.83
N ARG A 103 -11.71 16.14 7.64
CA ARG A 103 -13.05 16.73 7.49
C ARG A 103 -14.13 15.74 7.92
N ASN A 104 -14.01 14.49 7.51
CA ASN A 104 -14.96 13.47 7.90
C ASN A 104 -14.90 13.24 9.43
N MET A 105 -13.72 13.08 10.04
CA MET A 105 -13.59 12.95 11.51
C MET A 105 -14.27 14.09 12.29
N LEU A 106 -14.07 15.34 11.88
CA LEU A 106 -14.53 16.51 12.64
C LEU A 106 -15.99 16.87 12.37
N PHE A 107 -16.48 16.62 11.15
CA PHE A 107 -17.78 17.11 10.69
C PHE A 107 -18.77 16.00 10.32
N SER A 108 -18.45 14.72 10.56
CA SER A 108 -19.41 13.61 10.43
C SER A 108 -20.19 13.34 11.72
N ALA A 109 -21.18 14.18 12.00
CA ALA A 109 -22.33 13.93 12.90
C ALA A 109 -22.07 13.09 14.18
N PRO A 110 -21.40 13.69 15.19
CA PRO A 110 -21.98 13.65 16.55
C PRO A 110 -22.15 15.06 17.15
N PHE A 111 -21.63 16.10 16.48
CA PHE A 111 -21.68 17.50 16.94
C PHE A 111 -22.85 18.33 16.37
N GLY A 112 -23.80 17.70 15.67
CA GLY A 112 -25.02 18.38 15.19
C GLY A 112 -24.85 19.44 14.10
N ILE A 113 -23.63 19.76 13.67
CA ILE A 113 -23.39 20.67 12.55
C ILE A 113 -23.29 19.85 11.26
N SER A 114 -24.44 19.55 10.66
CA SER A 114 -24.49 19.10 9.27
C SER A 114 -24.19 20.30 8.37
N LEU A 115 -22.94 20.41 7.90
CA LEU A 115 -22.61 21.31 6.79
C LEU A 115 -22.77 20.53 5.49
N PRO A 116 -23.87 20.73 4.72
CA PRO A 116 -24.22 19.89 3.58
C PRO A 116 -23.17 19.89 2.43
N PHE A 117 -22.14 20.73 2.52
CA PHE A 117 -21.06 20.90 1.54
C PHE A 117 -19.70 20.31 1.99
N LEU A 118 -19.54 19.85 3.24
CA LEU A 118 -18.22 19.39 3.73
C LEU A 118 -17.94 17.91 3.52
N LYS A 119 -18.97 17.08 3.37
CA LYS A 119 -18.81 15.62 3.27
C LYS A 119 -18.35 15.24 1.87
N LYS A 120 -17.03 15.21 1.66
CA LYS A 120 -16.43 14.84 0.39
C LYS A 120 -16.09 13.34 0.41
N LYS A 121 -16.55 12.63 -0.62
CA LYS A 121 -16.12 11.26 -0.91
C LYS A 121 -14.75 11.29 -1.60
N THR A 122 -13.97 10.25 -1.42
CA THR A 122 -12.82 10.00 -2.30
C THR A 122 -13.33 9.53 -3.67
N ASN A 123 -13.81 10.46 -4.51
CA ASN A 123 -14.00 10.19 -5.93
C ASN A 123 -12.68 10.47 -6.64
N TYR A 124 -11.87 9.42 -6.77
CA TYR A 124 -10.70 9.37 -7.62
C TYR A 124 -10.88 8.17 -8.54
N ASP A 125 -11.92 8.21 -9.36
CA ASP A 125 -12.02 7.28 -10.49
C ASP A 125 -11.28 7.95 -11.66
N ALA A 126 -10.26 7.28 -12.17
CA ALA A 126 -9.64 7.60 -13.45
C ALA A 126 -10.52 7.09 -14.59
#